data_AF-A0A067M7B9-F1
#
_entry.id   AF-A0A067M7B9-F1
#
_cell.length_a   1.000
_cell.length_b   1.000
_cell.length_c   1.000
_cell.angle_alpha   90.00
_cell.angle_beta   90.00
_cell.angle_gamma   90.00
#
_symmetry.space_group_name_H-M   'P 1'
#
loop_
_entity.id
_entity.type
_entity.pdbx_description
1 polymer ?
#
loop_
_entity_poly.entity_id
_entity_poly.type
_entity_poly.pdbx_seq_one_letter_code
_entity_poly.pdbx_strand_id
1 'polypeptide(L)'
;MKHHDNPHVLWMKIAETCLNKQAGSRYNAYHALFSASKQENETALLLMNRIAQLAKDTRNLCPTTWTIANLDDKLETMALLQALPDEEYAHLKANLLLVDNLTKDKV
;
A
#
# COMPACT_ATOMS: atom_id res chain seq x y z
N MET A 1 42.44 -5.19 0.47
CA MET A 1 41.99 -4.12 -0.44
C MET A 1 40.52 -3.91 -0.16
N LYS A 2 40.10 -2.68 0.20
CA LYS A 2 38.83 -2.36 0.85
C LYS A 2 37.63 -2.76 -0.04
N HIS A 3 36.75 -3.62 0.47
CA HIS A 3 35.40 -3.76 -0.05
C HIS A 3 34.68 -2.44 0.21
N HIS A 4 34.56 -1.59 -0.81
CA HIS A 4 33.64 -0.47 -0.73
C HIS A 4 32.23 -1.04 -0.81
N ASP A 5 31.57 -1.18 0.34
CA ASP A 5 30.13 -1.33 0.39
C ASP A 5 29.53 -0.16 -0.41
N ASN A 6 28.94 -0.48 -1.56
CA ASN A 6 28.34 0.54 -2.41
C ASN A 6 27.17 1.18 -1.63
N PRO A 7 27.27 2.46 -1.24
CA PRO A 7 26.26 3.09 -0.40
C PRO A 7 24.90 3.11 -1.09
N HIS A 8 24.84 3.14 -2.42
CA HIS A 8 23.59 3.04 -3.17
C HIS A 8 22.90 1.68 -2.99
N VAL A 9 23.67 0.58 -2.93
CA VAL A 9 23.13 -0.77 -2.70
C VAL A 9 22.62 -0.90 -1.27
N LEU A 10 23.33 -0.32 -0.31
CA LEU A 10 22.89 -0.26 1.09
C LEU A 10 21.58 0.53 1.21
N TRP A 11 21.50 1.72 0.60
CA TRP A 11 20.31 2.55 0.62
C TRP A 11 19.12 1.91 -0.11
N MET A 12 19.34 1.21 -1.22
CA MET A 12 18.28 0.43 -1.87
C MET A 12 17.76 -0.67 -0.96
N LYS A 13 18.64 -1.45 -0.33
CA LYS A 13 18.22 -2.51 0.60
C LYS A 13 17.47 -1.95 1.80
N ILE A 14 17.92 -0.81 2.35
CA ILE A 14 17.21 -0.12 3.43
C ILE A 14 15.84 0.36 2.94
N ALA A 15 15.75 0.95 1.75
CA ALA A 15 14.48 1.37 1.18
C ALA A 15 13.53 0.19 0.93
N GLU A 16 14.03 -0.94 0.41
CA GLU A 16 13.26 -2.18 0.24
C GLU A 16 12.78 -2.77 1.56
N THR A 17 13.62 -2.72 2.60
CA THR A 17 13.29 -3.29 3.92
C THR A 17 12.39 -2.36 4.74
N CYS A 18 12.61 -1.05 4.68
CA CYS A 18 11.86 -0.04 5.43
C CYS A 18 10.53 0.33 4.76
N LEU A 19 10.49 0.40 3.43
CA LEU A 19 9.23 0.44 2.69
C LEU A 19 8.81 -1.00 2.51
N ASN A 20 8.22 -1.61 3.54
CA ASN A 20 7.66 -2.94 3.43
C ASN A 20 6.54 -2.93 2.36
N LYS A 21 6.88 -3.14 1.09
CA LYS A 21 5.98 -3.05 -0.09
C LYS A 21 5.02 -4.23 -0.22
N GLN A 22 4.84 -5.00 0.85
CA GLN A 22 3.83 -6.04 0.96
C GLN A 22 2.45 -5.53 0.52
N ALA A 23 1.62 -6.44 0.05
CA ALA A 23 0.22 -6.21 -0.30
C ALA A 23 -0.51 -5.43 0.81
N GLY A 24 -0.28 -5.80 2.08
CA GLY A 24 -0.91 -5.21 3.24
C GLY A 24 -0.61 -3.73 3.42
N SER A 25 0.65 -3.31 3.29
CA SER A 25 1.01 -1.89 3.38
C SER A 25 0.31 -1.06 2.33
N ARG A 26 0.19 -1.59 1.11
CA ARG A 26 -0.52 -0.92 0.02
C ARG A 26 -2.02 -0.91 0.23
N TYR A 27 -2.61 -2.03 0.68
CA TYR A 27 -4.02 -2.12 1.05
C TYR A 27 -4.36 -1.07 2.12
N ASN A 28 -3.55 -0.98 3.17
CA ASN A 28 -3.74 -0.03 4.26
C ASN A 28 -3.61 1.43 3.78
N ALA A 29 -2.69 1.73 2.86
CA ALA A 29 -2.55 3.07 2.30
C ALA A 29 -3.78 3.49 1.48
N TYR A 30 -4.29 2.60 0.62
CA TYR A 30 -5.53 2.86 -0.12
C TYR A 30 -6.75 2.94 0.80
N HIS A 31 -6.83 2.07 1.80
CA HIS A 31 -7.90 2.12 2.80
C HIS A 31 -7.87 3.46 3.55
N ALA A 32 -6.70 3.91 4.02
CA ALA A 32 -6.55 5.21 4.68
C ALA A 32 -6.92 6.39 3.77
N LEU A 33 -6.56 6.31 2.48
CA LEU A 33 -6.91 7.32 1.47
C LEU A 33 -8.42 7.40 1.24
N PHE A 34 -9.10 6.26 1.02
CA PHE A 34 -10.54 6.24 0.73
C PHE A 34 -11.42 6.44 1.97
N SER A 35 -10.94 6.05 3.14
CA SER A 35 -11.61 6.29 4.42
C SER A 35 -11.36 7.70 4.98
N ALA A 36 -10.53 8.50 4.32
CA ALA A 36 -10.22 9.86 4.77
C ALA A 36 -11.48 10.74 4.73
N SER A 37 -11.90 11.21 5.90
CA SER A 37 -12.98 12.17 6.07
C SER A 37 -12.49 13.40 6.81
N LYS A 38 -13.21 14.53 6.66
CA LYS A 38 -12.92 15.78 7.36
C LYS A 38 -13.03 15.57 8.87
N GLN A 39 -11.99 15.96 9.61
CA GLN A 39 -12.03 15.93 11.07
C GLN A 39 -12.71 17.20 11.63
N GLU A 40 -13.26 17.12 12.85
CA GLU A 40 -14.02 18.20 13.49
C GLU A 40 -13.25 19.54 13.54
N ASN A 41 -11.95 19.47 13.85
CA ASN A 41 -11.07 20.65 13.98
C ASN A 41 -10.20 20.92 12.74
N GLU A 42 -10.50 20.30 11.59
CA GLU A 42 -9.69 20.40 10.38
C GLU A 42 -10.31 21.37 9.38
N THR A 43 -9.52 22.29 8.81
CA THR A 43 -9.97 23.16 7.72
C THR A 43 -9.99 22.42 6.39
N ALA A 44 -10.74 22.90 5.40
CA ALA A 44 -10.76 22.29 4.07
C ALA A 44 -9.36 22.23 3.43
N LEU A 45 -8.52 23.26 3.66
CA LEU A 45 -7.15 23.29 3.16
C LEU A 45 -6.27 22.21 3.80
N LEU A 46 -6.39 22.00 5.12
CA LEU A 46 -5.66 20.94 5.82
C LEU A 46 -6.09 19.55 5.33
N LEU A 47 -7.39 19.34 5.11
CA LEU A 47 -7.90 18.10 4.52
C LEU A 47 -7.33 17.85 3.13
N MET A 48 -7.33 18.86 2.25
CA MET A 48 -6.75 18.74 0.91
C MET A 48 -5.27 18.34 0.96
N ASN A 49 -4.49 18.98 1.85
CA ASN A 49 -3.08 18.66 2.03
C ASN A 49 -2.88 17.23 2.55
N ARG A 50 -3.71 16.79 3.50
CA ARG A 50 -3.67 15.42 4.05
C ARG A 50 -4.01 14.37 2.99
N ILE A 51 -5.05 14.60 2.18
CA ILE A 51 -5.41 13.71 1.07
C ILE A 51 -4.27 13.65 0.04
N ALA A 52 -3.67 14.80 -0.31
CA ALA A 52 -2.53 14.83 -1.22
C ALA A 52 -1.33 14.03 -0.70
N GLN A 53 -1.06 14.10 0.62
CA GLN A 53 -0.02 13.31 1.25
C GLN A 53 -0.33 11.81 1.23
N LEU A 54 -1.56 11.40 1.59
CA LEU A 54 -2.00 9.99 1.53
C LEU A 54 -1.90 9.42 0.10
N ALA A 55 -2.26 10.21 -0.91
CA ALA A 55 -2.14 9.82 -2.31
C ALA A 55 -0.66 9.66 -2.73
N LYS A 56 0.22 10.53 -2.25
CA LYS A 56 1.68 10.43 -2.47
C LYS A 56 2.25 9.18 -1.81
N ASP A 57 1.85 8.90 -0.57
CA ASP A 57 2.31 7.73 0.18
C ASP A 57 1.86 6.43 -0.50
N THR A 58 0.60 6.39 -0.96
CA THR A 58 0.07 5.26 -1.74
C THR A 58 0.90 5.01 -3.01
N ARG A 59 1.30 6.08 -3.71
CA ARG A 59 2.13 5.98 -4.92
C ARG A 59 3.56 5.51 -4.61
N ASN A 60 4.15 5.98 -3.51
CA ASN A 60 5.51 5.61 -3.10
C ASN A 60 5.63 4.11 -2.75
N LEU A 61 4.53 3.51 -2.31
CA LEU A 61 4.47 2.07 -2.03
C LEU A 61 4.35 1.22 -3.30
N CYS A 62 3.99 1.80 -4.44
CA CYS A 62 3.94 1.07 -5.70
C CYS A 62 5.37 0.81 -6.25
N PRO A 63 5.61 -0.35 -6.90
CA PRO A 63 6.80 -0.60 -7.71
C PRO A 63 7.02 0.48 -8.77
N THR A 64 8.28 0.69 -9.16
CA THR A 64 8.64 1.62 -10.25
C THR A 64 8.13 1.17 -11.62
N THR A 65 7.85 -0.13 -11.79
CA THR A 65 7.29 -0.74 -13.00
C THR A 65 5.75 -0.78 -13.00
N TRP A 66 5.09 -0.04 -12.11
CA TRP A 66 3.63 -0.07 -11.94
C TRP A 66 2.89 0.53 -13.15
N THR A 67 2.00 -0.26 -13.75
CA THR A 67 1.15 0.18 -14.86
C THR A 67 -0.28 0.49 -14.41
N ILE A 68 -1.09 1.08 -15.29
CA ILE A 68 -2.52 1.29 -15.04
C ILE A 68 -3.25 -0.05 -14.89
N ALA A 69 -2.90 -1.07 -15.69
CA ALA A 69 -3.50 -2.40 -15.53
C ALA A 69 -3.25 -2.99 -14.13
N ASN A 70 -2.03 -2.80 -13.58
CA ASN A 70 -1.75 -3.22 -12.20
C ASN A 70 -2.60 -2.47 -11.17
N LEU A 71 -3.00 -1.23 -11.45
CA LEU A 71 -3.91 -0.48 -10.59
C LEU A 71 -5.31 -1.10 -10.62
N ASP A 72 -5.85 -1.37 -11.81
CA ASP A 72 -7.19 -1.93 -11.98
C ASP A 72 -7.30 -3.30 -11.29
N ASP A 73 -6.37 -4.22 -11.55
CA ASP A 73 -6.31 -5.55 -10.91
C ASP A 73 -6.30 -5.45 -9.38
N LYS A 74 -5.55 -4.47 -8.86
CA LYS A 74 -5.43 -4.27 -7.43
C LYS A 74 -6.70 -3.68 -6.83
N LEU A 75 -7.33 -2.71 -7.48
CA LEU A 75 -8.60 -2.14 -7.02
C LEU A 75 -9.69 -3.21 -7.00
N GLU A 76 -9.77 -4.07 -8.02
CA GLU A 76 -10.67 -5.24 -8.03
C GLU A 76 -10.40 -6.15 -6.84
N THR A 77 -9.14 -6.48 -6.58
CA THR A 77 -8.77 -7.38 -5.49
C THR A 77 -9.03 -6.76 -4.10
N MET A 78 -8.83 -5.45 -3.94
CA MET A 78 -9.18 -4.73 -2.71
C MET A 78 -10.69 -4.72 -2.48
N ALA A 79 -11.48 -4.48 -3.52
CA ALA A 79 -12.94 -4.52 -3.43
C ALA A 79 -13.43 -5.92 -3.05
N LEU A 80 -12.83 -6.97 -3.61
CA LEU A 80 -13.11 -8.36 -3.25
C LEU A 80 -12.80 -8.64 -1.77
N LEU A 81 -11.61 -8.26 -1.28
CA LEU A 81 -11.25 -8.39 0.13
C LEU A 81 -12.22 -7.65 1.06
N GLN A 82 -12.69 -6.47 0.66
CA GLN A 82 -13.64 -5.68 1.45
C GLN A 82 -15.04 -6.30 1.44
N ALA A 83 -15.43 -7.00 0.38
CA ALA A 83 -16.73 -7.65 0.25
C ALA A 83 -16.86 -8.96 1.05
N LEU A 84 -15.75 -9.62 1.40
CA LEU A 84 -15.77 -10.86 2.19
C LEU A 84 -16.22 -10.59 3.64
N PRO A 85 -17.10 -11.41 4.24
CA PRO A 85 -17.45 -11.30 5.67
C PRO A 85 -16.25 -11.56 6.59
N ASP A 86 -16.07 -10.75 7.63
CA ASP A 86 -14.95 -10.93 8.56
C ASP A 86 -15.13 -12.18 9.44
N GLU A 87 -16.38 -12.55 9.73
CA GLU A 87 -16.74 -13.70 10.57
C GLU A 87 -16.19 -15.03 10.03
N GLU A 88 -16.10 -15.15 8.70
CA GLU A 88 -15.68 -16.38 8.02
C GLU A 88 -14.28 -16.26 7.41
N TYR A 89 -13.83 -15.06 7.03
CA TYR A 89 -12.63 -14.87 6.21
C TYR A 89 -11.52 -14.05 6.87
N ALA A 90 -11.62 -13.68 8.15
CA ALA A 90 -10.59 -12.87 8.83
C ALA A 90 -9.17 -13.45 8.71
N HIS A 91 -9.00 -14.77 8.88
CA HIS A 91 -7.69 -15.42 8.74
C HIS A 91 -7.16 -15.39 7.30
N LEU A 92 -8.03 -15.59 6.31
CA LEU A 92 -7.67 -15.49 4.90
C LEU A 92 -7.24 -14.07 4.56
N LYS A 93 -8.03 -13.06 4.95
CA LYS A 93 -7.70 -11.65 4.77
C LYS A 93 -6.34 -11.31 5.38
N ALA A 94 -6.09 -11.70 6.63
CA ALA A 94 -4.81 -11.45 7.30
C ALA A 94 -3.62 -12.05 6.54
N ASN A 95 -3.74 -13.30 6.07
CA ASN A 95 -2.68 -13.97 5.30
C ASN A 95 -2.44 -13.31 3.94
N LEU A 96 -3.51 -12.86 3.26
CA LEU A 96 -3.40 -12.17 1.97
C LEU A 96 -2.73 -10.80 2.08
N LEU A 97 -2.82 -10.14 3.23
CA LEU A 97 -2.11 -8.89 3.47
C LEU A 97 -0.60 -9.09 3.68
N LEU A 98 -0.14 -10.31 3.99
CA LEU A 98 1.29 -10.61 4.20
C LEU A 98 2.03 -10.94 2.90
N VAL A 99 1.32 -11.20 1.80
CA VAL A 99 1.95 -11.56 0.51
C VAL A 99 2.58 -10.34 -0.18
N ASP A 100 3.62 -10.55 -0.98
CA ASP A 100 4.31 -9.43 -1.66
C ASP A 100 3.43 -8.70 -2.66
N ASN A 101 2.60 -9.42 -3.42
CA ASN A 101 1.66 -8.89 -4.40
C ASN A 101 0.31 -9.58 -4.27
N LEU A 102 -0.72 -8.77 -4.06
CA LEU A 102 -2.12 -9.16 -4.08
C LEU A 102 -2.58 -9.21 -5.53
N THR A 103 -2.91 -10.39 -6.01
CA THR A 103 -3.47 -10.61 -7.36
C THR A 103 -4.71 -11.49 -7.21
N LYS A 104 -5.62 -11.41 -8.19
CA LYS A 104 -6.86 -12.20 -8.20
C LYS A 104 -6.60 -13.70 -8.05
N ASP A 105 -5.54 -14.22 -8.65
CA ASP A 105 -5.18 -15.65 -8.55
C ASP A 105 -4.83 -16.12 -7.13
N LYS A 106 -4.63 -15.19 -6.20
CA LYS A 106 -4.29 -15.48 -4.80
C LYS A 106 -5.47 -15.33 -3.85
N VAL A 107 -6.58 -14.72 -4.27
CA VAL A 107 -7.80 -14.57 -3.46
C VAL A 107 -8.78 -15.68 -3.80
#